data_AF-A0A4R4K7I6-F1
#
_entry.id   AF-A0A4R4K7I6-F1
#
_cell.length_a   1.000
_cell.length_b   1.000
_cell.length_c   1.000
_cell.angle_alpha   90.00
_cell.angle_beta   90.00
_cell.angle_gamma   90.00
#
_symmetry.space_group_name_H-M   'P 1'
#
loop_
_entity.id
_entity.type
_entity.pdbx_description
1 polymer ?
#
loop_
_entity_poly.entity_id
_entity_poly.type
_entity_poly.pdbx_seq_one_letter_code
_entity_poly.pdbx_strand_id
1 'polypeptide(L)'
;MQPSKITGPTYARVTSHGICHGDAWPGNALYSGNSCSLIDFEHAAISDQAMDIATYIWWLTDCNQCKGQPLVSWNAFAKGYGDSIERLITPSTPTLIKINQLRSLAFLYRHIALNEEILEYVQRQTSVLMQRLEPTNSKEQLIVSLWGH
;
A
#
# COMPACT_ATOMS: atom_id res chain seq x y z
N MET A 1 -40.20 29.34 16.62
CA MET A 1 -39.72 28.25 15.74
C MET A 1 -38.23 28.51 15.50
N GLN A 2 -37.34 27.83 16.22
CA GLN A 2 -35.89 27.96 16.04
C GLN A 2 -35.44 27.03 14.92
N PRO A 3 -34.53 27.44 14.01
CA PRO A 3 -33.97 26.54 13.01
C PRO A 3 -33.01 25.55 13.70
N SER A 4 -33.23 24.27 13.43
CA SER A 4 -32.41 23.15 13.89
C SER A 4 -30.99 23.27 13.34
N LYS A 5 -30.00 23.17 14.23
CA LYS A 5 -28.60 22.98 13.85
C LYS A 5 -28.46 21.58 13.26
N ILE A 6 -28.23 21.49 11.95
CA ILE A 6 -27.83 20.25 11.29
C ILE A 6 -26.37 19.98 11.70
N THR A 7 -26.17 19.17 12.73
CA THR A 7 -24.86 18.60 13.09
C THR A 7 -24.62 17.37 12.23
N GLY A 8 -24.17 17.57 10.99
CA GLY A 8 -23.59 16.49 10.20
C GLY A 8 -22.18 16.16 10.73
N PRO A 9 -21.76 14.88 10.74
CA PRO A 9 -20.38 14.53 11.06
C PRO A 9 -19.45 15.14 10.00
N THR A 10 -18.51 15.96 10.46
CA THR A 10 -17.47 16.59 9.64
C THR A 10 -16.44 15.53 9.22
N TYR A 11 -16.74 14.75 8.17
CA TYR A 11 -15.79 13.78 7.59
C TYR A 11 -14.79 14.43 6.63
N ALA A 12 -14.28 15.62 6.95
CA ALA A 12 -13.10 16.16 6.27
C ALA A 12 -11.87 15.76 7.09
N ARG A 13 -11.51 14.46 7.06
CA ARG A 13 -10.14 14.08 7.42
C ARG A 13 -9.26 14.68 6.34
N VAL A 14 -8.49 15.69 6.70
CA VAL A 14 -7.44 16.24 5.85
C VAL A 14 -6.51 15.07 5.53
N THR A 15 -6.61 14.54 4.31
CA THR A 15 -5.56 13.69 3.75
C THR A 15 -4.32 14.56 3.71
N SER A 16 -3.31 14.21 4.50
CA SER A 16 -2.06 14.96 4.54
C SER A 16 -1.36 14.71 3.20
N HIS A 17 -1.59 15.62 2.26
CA HIS A 17 -0.91 15.57 0.98
C HIS A 17 0.54 16.01 1.19
N GLY A 18 1.46 15.25 0.62
CA GLY A 18 2.89 15.53 0.69
C GLY A 18 3.57 15.04 -0.57
N ILE A 19 4.87 15.29 -0.66
CA ILE A 19 5.70 14.70 -1.70
C ILE A 19 5.81 13.20 -1.39
N CYS A 20 5.30 12.38 -2.31
CA CYS A 20 5.44 10.93 -2.30
C CYS A 20 6.37 10.53 -3.44
N HIS A 21 7.09 9.43 -3.25
CA HIS A 21 7.89 8.80 -4.30
C HIS A 21 7.01 8.23 -5.41
N GLY A 22 5.83 7.71 -5.05
CA GLY A 22 4.86 7.14 -5.99
C GLY A 22 5.17 5.73 -6.47
N ASP A 23 6.34 5.18 -6.09
CA ASP A 23 6.77 3.80 -6.28
C ASP A 23 7.83 3.37 -5.23
N ALA A 24 7.60 3.66 -3.94
CA ALA A 24 8.54 3.36 -2.87
C ALA A 24 8.49 1.88 -2.41
N TRP A 25 9.21 1.00 -3.11
CA TRP A 25 9.43 -0.40 -2.71
C TRP A 25 10.93 -0.75 -2.71
N PRO A 26 11.37 -1.87 -2.10
CA PRO A 26 12.80 -2.18 -1.94
C PRO A 26 13.60 -2.31 -3.24
N GLY A 27 12.96 -2.55 -4.39
CA GLY A 27 13.63 -2.53 -5.69
C GLY A 27 14.11 -1.14 -6.11
N ASN A 28 13.47 -0.09 -5.60
CA ASN A 28 13.83 1.31 -5.84
C ASN A 28 14.68 1.90 -4.70
N ALA A 29 15.36 1.04 -3.94
CA ALA A 29 16.25 1.40 -2.85
C ALA A 29 17.66 0.84 -3.07
N LEU A 30 18.66 1.71 -3.00
CA LEU A 30 20.07 1.35 -3.02
C LEU A 30 20.61 1.28 -1.59
N TYR A 31 21.08 0.10 -1.19
CA TYR A 31 21.61 -0.15 0.15
C TYR A 31 23.14 -0.13 0.14
N SER A 32 23.74 0.64 1.05
CA SER A 32 25.20 0.71 1.23
C SER A 32 25.54 0.83 2.71
N GLY A 33 26.10 -0.22 3.29
CA GLY A 33 26.38 -0.31 4.73
C GLY A 33 25.11 -0.04 5.55
N ASN A 34 25.14 1.02 6.36
CA ASN A 34 24.01 1.45 7.19
C ASN A 34 23.17 2.56 6.55
N SER A 35 23.28 2.77 5.24
CA SER A 35 22.56 3.81 4.52
C SER A 35 21.69 3.22 3.41
N CYS A 36 20.62 3.92 3.10
CA CYS A 36 19.70 3.62 2.02
C CYS A 36 19.43 4.92 1.24
N SER A 37 19.50 4.85 -0.09
CA SER A 37 19.11 5.94 -0.99
C SER A 37 17.97 5.47 -1.88
N LEU A 38 16.87 6.22 -1.91
CA LEU A 38 15.81 5.98 -2.88
C LEU A 38 16.26 6.45 -4.27
N ILE A 39 15.82 5.74 -5.30
CA ILE A 39 16.06 6.04 -6.71
C ILE A 39 14.75 5.93 -7.48
N ASP A 40 14.75 6.35 -8.75
CA ASP A 40 13.59 6.22 -9.64
C ASP A 40 12.37 7.09 -9.25
N PHE A 41 12.61 8.40 -9.20
CA PHE A 41 11.59 9.41 -8.84
C PHE A 41 10.67 9.80 -10.01
N GLU A 42 10.59 9.03 -11.10
CA GLU A 42 9.77 9.40 -12.27
C GLU A 42 8.27 9.43 -11.97
N HIS A 43 7.85 8.78 -10.87
CA HIS A 43 6.48 8.76 -10.36
C HIS A 43 6.25 9.68 -9.17
N ALA A 44 7.25 10.49 -8.79
CA ALA A 44 7.15 11.37 -7.64
C ALA A 44 6.10 12.47 -7.87
N ALA A 45 5.21 12.64 -6.90
CA ALA A 45 4.09 13.56 -7.01
C ALA A 45 3.60 14.03 -5.64
N ILE A 46 2.82 15.11 -5.63
CA ILE A 46 2.02 15.47 -4.46
C ILE A 46 0.82 14.53 -4.38
N SER A 47 0.75 13.71 -3.34
CA SER A 47 -0.29 12.69 -3.14
C SER A 47 -0.57 12.50 -1.65
N ASP A 48 -1.58 11.68 -1.34
CA ASP A 48 -1.76 11.13 0.01
C ASP A 48 -0.45 10.48 0.48
N GLN A 49 0.07 10.92 1.63
CA GLN A 49 1.31 10.38 2.22
C GLN A 49 1.23 8.89 2.56
N ALA A 50 0.02 8.34 2.70
CA ALA A 50 -0.19 6.91 2.86
C ALA A 50 0.16 6.09 1.60
N MET A 51 0.32 6.75 0.44
CA MET A 51 0.56 6.08 -0.84
C MET A 51 1.86 5.27 -0.85
N ASP A 52 2.98 5.85 -0.40
CA ASP A 52 4.28 5.14 -0.37
C ASP A 52 4.25 3.96 0.61
N ILE A 53 3.54 4.09 1.73
CA ILE A 53 3.31 2.99 2.67
C ILE A 53 2.46 1.90 2.02
N ALA A 54 1.40 2.28 1.30
CA ALA A 54 0.54 1.35 0.57
C ALA A 54 1.33 0.62 -0.54
N THR A 55 2.30 1.27 -1.19
CA THR A 55 3.19 0.64 -2.17
C THR A 55 4.07 -0.42 -1.50
N TYR A 56 4.67 -0.09 -0.36
CA TYR A 56 5.47 -1.06 0.39
C TYR A 56 4.63 -2.26 0.88
N ILE A 57 3.43 -2.02 1.42
CA ILE A 57 2.50 -3.09 1.83
C ILE A 57 2.10 -3.95 0.63
N TRP A 58 1.75 -3.33 -0.50
CA TRP A 58 1.41 -4.03 -1.74
C TRP A 58 2.55 -4.96 -2.18
N TRP A 59 3.79 -4.47 -2.21
CA TRP A 59 4.97 -5.29 -2.55
C TRP A 59 5.14 -6.50 -1.63
N LEU A 60 4.93 -6.32 -0.32
CA LEU A 60 4.99 -7.42 0.66
C LEU A 60 3.95 -8.51 0.42
N THR A 61 2.86 -8.24 -0.32
CA THR A 61 1.84 -9.26 -0.62
C THR A 61 2.31 -10.31 -1.63
N ASP A 62 3.32 -9.98 -2.45
CA ASP A 62 3.91 -10.90 -3.42
C ASP A 62 5.14 -11.65 -2.86
N CYS A 63 5.60 -11.31 -1.65
CA CYS A 63 6.68 -11.96 -0.92
C CYS A 63 6.25 -13.32 -0.33
N ASN A 64 5.63 -14.18 -1.14
CA ASN A 64 5.12 -15.51 -0.75
C ASN A 64 6.20 -16.60 -0.64
N GLN A 65 7.48 -16.23 -0.75
CA GLN A 65 8.57 -17.23 -0.77
C GLN A 65 8.86 -17.87 0.60
N CYS A 66 8.42 -17.26 1.71
CA CYS A 66 8.54 -17.83 3.06
C CYS A 66 7.41 -17.32 3.98
N LYS A 67 6.69 -18.25 4.63
CA LYS A 67 5.68 -17.91 5.65
C LYS A 67 6.32 -17.05 6.77
N GLY A 68 5.66 -15.95 7.14
CA GLY A 68 6.10 -15.05 8.21
C GLY A 68 7.07 -13.94 7.80
N GLN A 69 7.77 -14.04 6.66
CA GLN A 69 8.67 -12.98 6.18
C GLN A 69 7.97 -11.62 5.97
N PRO A 70 6.74 -11.56 5.42
CA PRO A 70 6.05 -10.27 5.27
C PRO A 70 5.81 -9.55 6.59
N LEU A 71 5.42 -10.28 7.65
CA LEU A 71 5.18 -9.70 8.96
C LEU A 71 6.46 -9.20 9.63
N VAL A 72 7.57 -9.95 9.51
CA VAL A 72 8.90 -9.52 9.99
C VAL A 72 9.34 -8.24 9.28
N SER A 73 9.21 -8.21 7.96
CA SER A 73 9.59 -7.06 7.12
C SER A 73 8.71 -5.83 7.39
N TRP A 74 7.41 -6.04 7.62
CA TRP A 74 6.49 -4.99 8.03
C TRP A 74 6.85 -4.43 9.40
N ASN A 75 7.11 -5.28 10.39
CA ASN A 75 7.45 -4.83 11.74
C ASN A 75 8.77 -4.03 11.74
N ALA A 76 9.77 -4.45 10.96
CA ALA A 76 11.02 -3.71 10.80
C ALA A 76 10.78 -2.35 10.13
N PHE A 77 10.00 -2.30 9.05
CA PHE A 77 9.63 -1.06 8.37
C PHE A 77 8.87 -0.11 9.29
N ALA A 78 7.82 -0.59 9.96
CA ALA A 78 7.02 0.21 10.88
C ALA A 78 7.84 0.76 12.05
N LYS A 79 8.78 -0.03 12.57
CA LYS A 79 9.73 0.43 13.59
C LYS A 79 10.65 1.53 13.07
N GLY A 80 11.16 1.42 11.84
CA GLY A 80 12.00 2.44 11.22
C GLY A 80 11.26 3.74 10.90
N TYR A 81 9.98 3.65 10.55
CA TYR A 81 9.11 4.79 10.27
C TYR A 81 8.69 5.54 11.55
N GLY A 82 8.68 4.85 12.69
CA GLY A 82 8.34 5.40 14.00
C GLY A 82 6.85 5.73 14.16
N ASP A 83 6.51 6.53 15.18
CA ASP A 83 5.13 6.79 15.61
C ASP A 83 4.25 7.45 14.54
N SER A 84 4.87 8.06 13.52
CA SER A 84 4.14 8.71 12.42
C SER A 84 3.36 7.72 11.55
N ILE A 85 3.79 6.45 11.48
CA ILE A 85 3.16 5.44 10.62
C ILE A 85 1.70 5.19 10.99
N GLU A 86 1.35 5.26 12.28
CA GLU A 86 -0.02 5.03 12.76
C GLU A 86 -1.01 6.05 12.20
N ARG A 87 -0.55 7.27 11.95
CA ARG A 87 -1.41 8.34 11.40
C ARG A 87 -1.60 8.20 9.90
N LEU A 88 -0.66 7.54 9.22
CA LEU A 88 -0.65 7.37 7.78
C LEU A 88 -1.39 6.11 7.33
N ILE A 89 -1.52 5.09 8.20
CA ILE A 89 -2.40 3.96 7.93
C ILE A 89 -3.83 4.36 8.26
N THR A 90 -4.60 4.71 7.24
CA THR A 90 -5.99 5.16 7.35
C THR A 90 -6.97 4.10 6.82
N PRO A 91 -8.29 4.28 7.01
CA PRO A 91 -9.29 3.44 6.36
C PRO A 91 -9.24 3.44 4.82
N SER A 92 -8.55 4.39 4.18
CA SER A 92 -8.34 4.38 2.72
C SER A 92 -7.12 3.56 2.29
N THR A 93 -6.25 3.12 3.20
CA THR A 93 -5.05 2.31 2.89
C THR A 93 -5.37 1.07 2.03
N PRO A 94 -6.43 0.28 2.31
CA PRO A 94 -6.80 -0.83 1.43
C PRO A 94 -7.09 -0.38 0.00
N THR A 95 -7.75 0.76 -0.18
CA THR A 95 -8.01 1.35 -1.50
C THR A 95 -6.70 1.75 -2.19
N LEU A 96 -5.73 2.32 -1.46
CA LEU A 96 -4.42 2.68 -2.03
C LEU A 96 -3.64 1.43 -2.47
N ILE A 97 -3.71 0.33 -1.72
CA ILE A 97 -3.14 -0.97 -2.13
C ILE A 97 -3.81 -1.48 -3.42
N LYS A 98 -5.13 -1.37 -3.53
CA LYS A 98 -5.88 -1.72 -4.76
C LYS A 98 -5.45 -0.85 -5.94
N ILE A 99 -5.20 0.44 -5.72
CA ILE A 99 -4.68 1.36 -6.76
C ILE A 99 -3.29 0.91 -7.24
N ASN A 100 -2.39 0.50 -6.34
CA ASN A 100 -1.09 -0.03 -6.73
C ASN A 100 -1.20 -1.32 -7.55
N GLN A 101 -2.09 -2.24 -7.16
CA GLN A 101 -2.39 -3.43 -7.97
C GLN A 101 -2.87 -3.04 -9.36
N LEU A 102 -3.81 -2.09 -9.47
CA LEU A 102 -4.32 -1.62 -10.75
C LEU A 102 -3.23 -0.97 -11.62
N ARG A 103 -2.34 -0.15 -11.03
CA ARG A 103 -1.21 0.46 -11.73
C ARG A 103 -0.26 -0.60 -12.29
N SER A 104 0.07 -1.61 -11.50
CA SER A 104 0.91 -2.74 -11.92
C SER A 104 0.26 -3.52 -13.08
N LEU A 105 -1.03 -3.84 -12.97
CA LEU A 105 -1.78 -4.51 -14.05
C LEU A 105 -1.78 -3.69 -15.35
N ALA A 106 -2.03 -2.39 -15.24
CA ALA A 106 -2.03 -1.48 -16.39
C ALA A 106 -0.64 -1.39 -17.04
N PHE A 107 0.43 -1.40 -16.24
CA PHE A 107 1.80 -1.44 -16.74
C PHE A 107 2.09 -2.74 -17.49
N LEU A 108 1.82 -3.90 -16.88
CA LEU A 108 2.03 -5.22 -17.49
C LEU A 108 1.30 -5.32 -18.83
N TYR A 109 0.04 -4.91 -18.88
CA TYR A 109 -0.76 -4.96 -20.10
C TYR A 109 -0.23 -4.05 -21.22
N ARG A 110 0.34 -2.88 -20.87
CA ARG A 110 0.83 -1.91 -21.85
C ARG A 110 2.23 -2.23 -22.38
N HIS A 111 3.07 -2.82 -21.55
CA HIS A 111 4.51 -2.90 -21.81
C HIS A 111 5.02 -4.34 -22.00
N ILE A 112 4.22 -5.35 -21.68
CA ILE A 112 4.64 -6.76 -21.73
C ILE A 112 3.65 -7.55 -22.60
N ALA A 113 4.18 -8.39 -23.48
CA ALA A 113 3.39 -9.41 -24.16
C ALA A 113 3.04 -10.52 -23.15
N LEU A 114 1.82 -10.48 -22.63
CA LEU A 114 1.34 -11.46 -21.66
C LEU A 114 0.88 -12.73 -22.39
N ASN A 115 1.42 -13.88 -21.99
CA ASN A 115 0.87 -15.18 -22.37
C ASN A 115 -0.24 -15.59 -21.38
N GLU A 116 -0.95 -16.68 -21.70
CA GLU A 116 -2.07 -17.18 -20.88
C GLU A 116 -1.64 -17.55 -19.46
N GLU A 117 -0.48 -18.20 -19.30
CA GLU A 117 0.07 -18.58 -17.99
C GLU A 117 0.30 -17.37 -17.06
N ILE A 118 0.93 -16.31 -17.57
CA ILE A 118 1.16 -15.08 -16.81
C ILE A 118 -0.18 -14.41 -16.49
N LEU A 119 -1.13 -14.41 -17.43
CA LEU A 119 -2.45 -13.82 -17.21
C LEU A 119 -3.21 -14.54 -16.10
N GLU A 120 -3.23 -15.87 -16.11
CA GLU A 120 -3.84 -16.70 -15.06
C GLU A 120 -3.16 -16.46 -13.70
N TYR A 121 -1.83 -16.40 -13.68
CA TYR A 121 -1.07 -16.10 -12.47
C TYR A 121 -1.48 -14.74 -11.88
N VAL A 122 -1.47 -13.70 -12.71
CA VAL A 122 -1.78 -12.32 -12.33
C VAL A 122 -3.25 -12.19 -11.88
N GLN A 123 -4.19 -12.84 -12.56
CA GLN A 123 -5.59 -12.87 -12.17
C GLN A 123 -5.77 -13.51 -10.79
N ARG A 124 -5.17 -14.69 -10.57
CA ARG A 124 -5.24 -15.39 -9.28
C ARG A 124 -4.66 -14.55 -8.15
N GLN A 125 -3.47 -13.96 -8.34
CA GLN A 125 -2.85 -13.08 -7.33
C GLN A 125 -3.74 -11.88 -7.01
N THR A 126 -4.29 -11.24 -8.05
CA THR A 126 -5.21 -10.11 -7.89
C THR A 126 -6.44 -10.51 -7.09
N SER A 127 -7.09 -11.62 -7.42
CA SER A 127 -8.28 -12.09 -6.71
C SER A 127 -8.01 -12.38 -5.24
N VAL A 128 -6.89 -13.04 -4.91
CA VAL A 128 -6.48 -13.32 -3.53
C VAL A 128 -6.26 -12.01 -2.77
N LEU A 129 -5.54 -11.06 -3.38
CA LEU A 129 -5.31 -9.75 -2.77
C LEU A 129 -6.63 -9.00 -2.52
N MET A 130 -7.54 -8.96 -3.50
CA MET A 130 -8.83 -8.28 -3.33
C MET A 130 -9.64 -8.88 -2.18
N GLN A 131 -9.69 -10.21 -2.05
CA GLN A 131 -10.40 -10.87 -0.95
C GLN A 131 -9.82 -10.50 0.42
N ARG A 132 -8.49 -10.39 0.54
CA ARG A 132 -7.82 -9.98 1.78
C ARG A 132 -8.02 -8.50 2.13
N LEU A 133 -8.52 -7.68 1.21
CA LEU A 133 -8.70 -6.23 1.43
C LEU A 133 -10.16 -5.83 1.72
N GLU A 134 -11.09 -6.78 1.83
CA GLU A 134 -12.52 -6.53 2.08
C GLU A 134 -12.94 -6.88 3.53
N PRO A 135 -13.78 -6.05 4.17
CA PRO A 135 -13.49 -4.69 4.59
C PRO A 135 -12.67 -4.67 5.89
N THR A 136 -11.44 -4.16 5.82
CA THR A 136 -10.59 -3.95 7.01
C THR A 136 -10.75 -2.52 7.50
N ASN A 137 -11.24 -2.32 8.72
CA ASN A 137 -11.54 -1.00 9.30
C ASN A 137 -10.43 -0.47 10.22
N SER A 138 -9.43 -1.29 10.54
CA SER A 138 -8.27 -0.89 11.34
C SER A 138 -6.97 -1.42 10.74
N LYS A 139 -5.84 -0.85 11.20
CA LYS A 139 -4.49 -1.32 10.85
C LYS A 139 -4.31 -2.79 11.23
N GLU A 140 -4.68 -3.17 12.44
CA GLU A 140 -4.52 -4.54 12.95
C GLU A 140 -5.33 -5.51 12.09
N GLN A 141 -6.57 -5.15 11.74
CA GLN A 141 -7.38 -5.94 10.82
C GLN A 141 -6.74 -6.04 9.44
N LEU A 142 -6.16 -4.97 8.91
CA LEU A 142 -5.45 -4.98 7.64
C LEU A 142 -4.25 -5.92 7.66
N ILE A 143 -3.37 -5.81 8.65
CA ILE A 143 -2.17 -6.64 8.77
C ILE A 143 -2.54 -8.12 8.99
N VAL A 144 -3.52 -8.39 9.85
CA VAL A 144 -4.02 -9.76 10.08
C VAL A 144 -4.66 -10.34 8.82
N SER A 145 -5.46 -9.56 8.09
CA SER A 145 -6.08 -10.02 6.84
C SER A 145 -5.05 -10.32 5.74
N LEU A 146 -3.96 -9.55 5.70
CA LEU A 146 -2.88 -9.76 4.74
C LEU A 146 -2.00 -10.97 5.09
N TRP A 147 -1.64 -11.16 6.37
CA TRP A 147 -0.56 -12.09 6.78
C TRP A 147 -0.80 -12.88 8.08
N GLY A 148 -1.99 -12.85 8.69
CA GLY A 148 -2.29 -13.42 10.01
C GLY A 148 -2.40 -14.95 10.12
N HIS A 149 -1.58 -15.72 9.38
CA HIS A 149 -1.60 -17.19 9.36
C HIS A 149 -0.24 -17.82 9.68
#